data_AF-A0A3N5Z799-F1
#
_entry.id   AF-A0A3N5Z799-F1
#
_cell.length_a   1.000
_cell.length_b   1.000
_cell.length_c   1.000
_cell.angle_alpha   90.00
_cell.angle_beta   90.00
_cell.angle_gamma   90.00
#
_symmetry.space_group_name_H-M   'P 1'
#
loop_
_entity.id
_entity.type
_entity.pdbx_description
1 polymer ?
#
loop_
_entity_poly.entity_id
_entity_poly.type
_entity_poly.pdbx_seq_one_letter_code
_entity_poly.pdbx_strand_id
1 'polypeptide(L)'
;AGVFSIAFFDQSHGIAAGGDYRKEREPGDNVALSSDGGATWTLPAARLRSFRSAVAYVPSGRGETLLAVGPGGSDISRDGGRTWSPVGDEGFHALGIAPDGTAWAVGEKGAVGKLELR
;
A
#
# COMPACT_ATOMS: atom_id res chain seq x y z
N ALA A 1 -8.83 -3.70 14.04
CA ALA A 1 -8.25 -4.30 12.82
C ALA A 1 -9.26 -4.37 11.69
N GLY A 2 -8.81 -4.24 10.44
CA GLY A 2 -9.64 -4.39 9.24
C GLY A 2 -8.86 -4.08 7.95
N VAL A 3 -9.55 -4.20 6.81
CA VAL A 3 -9.08 -3.69 5.52
C VAL A 3 -9.45 -2.21 5.41
N PHE A 4 -8.47 -1.36 5.09
CA PHE A 4 -8.65 0.09 4.97
C PHE A 4 -8.53 0.58 3.54
N SER A 5 -7.88 -0.20 2.67
CA SER A 5 -7.70 0.16 1.27
C SER A 5 -7.67 -1.09 0.40
N ILE A 6 -8.19 -0.95 -0.81
CA ILE A 6 -8.19 -1.98 -1.84
C ILE A 6 -7.87 -1.32 -3.18
N ALA A 7 -7.06 -1.98 -3.99
CA ALA A 7 -6.73 -1.53 -5.34
C ALA A 7 -6.67 -2.73 -6.28
N PHE A 8 -7.11 -2.53 -7.53
CA PHE A 8 -7.02 -3.52 -8.60
C PHE A 8 -6.18 -2.95 -9.74
N PHE A 9 -5.24 -3.77 -10.23
CA PHE A 9 -4.48 -3.44 -11.43
C PHE A 9 -5.29 -3.73 -12.69
N ASP A 10 -5.98 -4.87 -12.69
CA ASP A 10 -6.91 -5.31 -13.72
C ASP A 10 -8.12 -6.02 -13.07
N GLN A 11 -8.96 -6.66 -13.89
CA GLN A 11 -10.17 -7.36 -13.41
C GLN A 11 -9.89 -8.55 -12.48
N SER A 12 -8.65 -9.05 -12.43
CA SER A 12 -8.26 -10.26 -11.70
C SER A 12 -7.28 -9.99 -10.56
N HIS A 13 -6.36 -9.03 -10.71
CA HIS A 13 -5.24 -8.81 -9.80
C HIS A 13 -5.54 -7.68 -8.83
N GLY A 14 -5.81 -8.05 -7.58
CA GLY A 14 -6.19 -7.14 -6.50
C GLY A 14 -5.22 -7.17 -5.32
N ILE A 15 -5.15 -6.07 -4.59
CA ILE A 15 -4.47 -5.96 -3.31
C ILE A 15 -5.38 -5.30 -2.28
N ALA A 16 -5.36 -5.80 -1.05
CA ALA A 16 -6.00 -5.19 0.10
C ALA A 16 -4.92 -4.89 1.14
N ALA A 17 -4.96 -3.69 1.75
CA ALA A 17 -4.07 -3.27 2.82
C ALA A 17 -4.87 -2.78 4.03
N GLY A 18 -4.28 -2.90 5.22
CA GLY A 18 -4.91 -2.46 6.46
C GLY A 18 -4.09 -2.85 7.68
N GLY A 19 -4.76 -3.50 8.63
CA GLY A 19 -4.20 -3.90 9.93
C GLY A 19 -4.98 -3.32 11.10
N ASP A 20 -4.37 -3.30 12.29
CA ASP A 20 -4.99 -2.72 13.47
C ASP A 20 -4.55 -1.28 13.69
N TYR A 21 -5.45 -0.33 13.39
CA TYR A 21 -5.21 1.10 13.59
C TYR A 21 -5.02 1.49 15.06
N ARG A 22 -5.35 0.62 16.03
CA ARG A 22 -5.01 0.84 17.44
C ARG A 22 -3.56 0.46 17.78
N LYS A 23 -2.89 -0.23 16.86
CA LYS A 23 -1.54 -0.81 17.00
C LYS A 23 -0.72 -0.52 15.75
N GLU A 24 -0.68 0.73 15.35
CA GLU A 24 -0.25 1.15 14.00
C GLU A 24 1.19 0.79 13.65
N ARG A 25 2.02 0.50 14.65
CA ARG A 25 3.44 0.13 14.55
C ARG A 25 3.72 -1.36 14.73
N GLU A 26 2.71 -2.16 15.06
CA GLU A 26 2.86 -3.62 15.18
C GLU A 26 2.70 -4.27 13.79
N PRO A 27 3.55 -5.26 13.44
CA PRO A 27 3.34 -6.07 12.26
C PRO A 27 2.12 -6.99 12.44
N GLY A 28 1.57 -7.48 11.35
CA GLY A 28 0.47 -8.43 11.36
C GLY A 28 0.00 -8.77 9.96
N ASP A 29 -1.15 -9.43 9.84
CA ASP A 29 -1.79 -9.70 8.56
C ASP A 29 -2.45 -8.43 8.02
N ASN A 30 -1.62 -7.60 7.39
CA ASN A 30 -1.92 -6.23 6.97
C ASN A 30 -1.90 -6.04 5.46
N VAL A 31 -1.72 -7.12 4.71
CA VAL A 31 -1.79 -7.16 3.25
C VAL A 31 -2.34 -8.51 2.78
N ALA A 32 -3.18 -8.48 1.75
CA ALA A 32 -3.67 -9.68 1.07
C ALA A 32 -3.72 -9.44 -0.44
N LEU A 33 -3.46 -10.50 -1.22
CA LEU A 33 -3.44 -10.47 -2.68
C LEU A 33 -4.55 -11.34 -3.25
N SER A 34 -5.14 -10.90 -4.35
CA SER A 34 -6.10 -11.67 -5.14
C SER A 34 -5.63 -11.78 -6.58
N SER A 35 -5.89 -12.93 -7.20
CA SER A 35 -5.65 -13.19 -8.63
C SER A 35 -6.91 -13.67 -9.36
N ASP A 36 -8.08 -13.52 -8.73
CA ASP A 36 -9.37 -14.01 -9.23
C ASP A 36 -10.49 -12.96 -9.05
N GLY A 37 -10.13 -11.68 -9.09
CA GLY A 37 -11.09 -10.58 -9.03
C GLY A 37 -11.66 -10.33 -7.63
N GLY A 38 -10.95 -10.77 -6.60
CA GLY A 38 -11.34 -10.62 -5.20
C GLY A 38 -12.24 -11.73 -4.67
N ALA A 39 -12.42 -12.83 -5.40
CA ALA A 39 -13.16 -14.00 -4.92
C ALA A 39 -12.39 -14.73 -3.82
N THR A 40 -11.06 -14.85 -3.96
CA THR A 40 -10.16 -15.36 -2.92
C THR A 40 -9.00 -14.41 -2.67
N TRP A 41 -8.49 -14.46 -1.43
CA TRP A 41 -7.42 -13.60 -0.95
C TRP A 41 -6.38 -14.44 -0.22
N THR A 42 -5.11 -14.24 -0.58
CA THR A 42 -3.97 -14.96 0.01
C THR A 42 -3.04 -13.97 0.67
N LEU A 43 -2.54 -14.34 1.84
CA LEU A 43 -1.50 -13.58 2.52
C LEU A 43 -0.13 -13.90 1.87
N PRO A 44 0.66 -12.90 1.41
CA PRO A 44 1.99 -13.15 0.82
C PRO A 44 2.99 -13.77 1.83
N ALA A 45 4.26 -14.00 1.50
CA ALA A 45 5.22 -14.45 2.54
C ALA A 45 5.73 -13.28 3.39
N ALA A 46 6.05 -12.16 2.75
CA ALA A 46 6.46 -10.94 3.44
C ALA A 46 5.24 -10.06 3.77
N ARG A 47 5.26 -9.48 4.97
CA ARG A 47 4.23 -8.58 5.48
C ARG A 47 4.71 -7.14 5.41
N LEU A 48 3.77 -6.19 5.40
CA LEU A 48 4.14 -4.80 5.68
C LEU A 48 4.60 -4.72 7.15
N ARG A 49 5.51 -3.80 7.44
CA ARG A 49 6.09 -3.65 8.78
C ARG A 49 5.07 -3.20 9.81
N SER A 50 4.01 -2.52 9.36
CA SER A 50 3.00 -1.95 10.24
C SER A 50 1.69 -1.68 9.48
N PHE A 51 0.68 -1.13 10.16
CA PHE A 51 -0.58 -0.73 9.56
C PHE A 51 -0.38 0.25 8.37
N ARG A 52 -1.16 0.05 7.30
CA ARG A 52 -1.22 0.98 6.15
C ARG A 52 -2.66 1.40 5.88
N SER A 53 -2.87 2.71 5.76
CA SER A 53 -4.16 3.32 5.51
C SER A 53 -4.56 3.27 4.04
N ALA A 54 -3.58 3.34 3.14
CA ALA A 54 -3.82 3.37 1.70
C ALA A 54 -2.79 2.55 0.92
N VAL A 55 -3.21 1.94 -0.18
CA VAL A 55 -2.35 1.26 -1.17
C VAL A 55 -2.79 1.62 -2.58
N ALA A 56 -1.84 1.81 -3.49
CA ALA A 56 -2.11 2.09 -4.90
C ALA A 56 -1.05 1.47 -5.82
N TYR A 57 -1.46 1.08 -7.03
CA TYR A 57 -0.55 0.71 -8.09
C TYR A 57 0.11 1.95 -8.67
N VAL A 58 1.43 1.88 -8.90
CA VAL A 58 2.13 2.87 -9.72
C VAL A 58 1.85 2.53 -11.19
N PRO A 59 1.31 3.47 -12.00
CA PRO A 59 0.99 3.25 -13.41
C PRO A 59 2.23 2.98 -14.29
N SER A 60 2.81 1.79 -14.17
CA SER A 60 4.01 1.39 -14.89
C SER A 60 4.06 -0.13 -15.07
N GLY A 61 4.58 -0.57 -16.22
CA GLY A 61 4.83 -1.98 -16.49
C GLY A 61 3.57 -2.85 -16.42
N ARG A 62 3.63 -3.93 -15.64
CA ARG A 62 2.61 -5.00 -15.55
C ARG A 62 1.89 -5.04 -14.20
N GLY A 63 1.81 -3.92 -13.48
CA GLY A 63 1.16 -3.88 -12.17
C GLY A 63 2.00 -4.47 -11.04
N GLU A 64 3.32 -4.41 -11.16
CA GLU A 64 4.23 -4.99 -10.16
C GLU A 64 4.60 -3.99 -9.06
N THR A 65 4.58 -2.69 -9.40
CA THR A 65 4.98 -1.63 -8.49
C THR A 65 3.78 -1.09 -7.73
N LEU A 66 3.86 -1.13 -6.40
CA LEU A 66 2.83 -0.58 -5.52
C LEU A 66 3.45 0.31 -4.46
N LEU A 67 2.66 1.28 -4.02
CA LEU A 67 2.95 2.12 -2.88
C LEU A 67 1.89 1.91 -1.82
N ALA A 68 2.33 1.77 -0.56
CA ALA A 68 1.46 1.77 0.60
C ALA A 68 1.91 2.83 1.59
N VAL A 69 0.96 3.56 2.17
CA VAL A 69 1.24 4.62 3.17
C VAL A 69 0.40 4.41 4.43
N GLY A 70 0.95 4.84 5.56
CA GLY A 70 0.26 4.84 6.84
C GLY A 70 0.92 5.80 7.84
N PRO A 71 0.34 5.94 9.04
CA PRO A 71 0.87 6.77 10.12
C PRO A 71 2.30 6.38 10.52
N GLY A 72 2.65 5.10 10.34
CA GLY A 72 3.98 4.55 10.61
C GLY A 72 4.93 4.53 9.41
N GLY A 73 4.69 5.36 8.38
CA GLY A 73 5.56 5.48 7.22
C GLY A 73 4.98 4.90 5.92
N SER A 74 5.85 4.76 4.93
CA SER A 74 5.52 4.31 3.58
C SER A 74 6.40 3.15 3.14
N ASP A 75 5.84 2.23 2.34
CA ASP A 75 6.56 1.10 1.76
C ASP A 75 6.27 0.99 0.26
N ILE A 76 7.23 0.43 -0.48
CA ILE A 76 7.12 0.11 -1.90
C ILE A 76 7.25 -1.40 -2.12
N SER A 77 6.39 -1.95 -2.97
CA SER A 77 6.57 -3.26 -3.56
C SER A 77 7.00 -3.08 -5.01
N ARG A 78 7.86 -3.98 -5.51
CA ARG A 78 8.24 -4.06 -6.93
C ARG A 78 7.96 -5.43 -7.55
N ASP A 79 7.19 -6.28 -6.87
CA ASP A 79 6.91 -7.66 -7.28
C ASP A 79 5.42 -8.06 -7.11
N GLY A 80 4.50 -7.09 -7.21
CA GLY A 80 3.06 -7.33 -7.14
C GLY A 80 2.53 -7.52 -5.71
N GLY A 81 3.20 -6.92 -4.72
CA GLY A 81 2.81 -6.91 -3.31
C GLY A 81 3.29 -8.13 -2.53
N ARG A 82 4.21 -8.93 -3.12
CA ARG A 82 4.74 -10.15 -2.49
C ARG A 82 5.84 -9.80 -1.49
N THR A 83 6.64 -8.77 -1.77
CA THR A 83 7.64 -8.20 -0.87
C THR A 83 7.54 -6.67 -0.80
N TRP A 84 7.95 -6.11 0.33
CA TRP A 84 7.83 -4.67 0.62
C TRP A 84 9.12 -4.14 1.22
N SER A 85 9.54 -2.98 0.74
CA SER A 85 10.70 -2.24 1.24
C SER A 85 10.27 -0.87 1.72
N PRO A 86 10.79 -0.39 2.86
CA PRO A 86 10.44 0.93 3.36
C PRO A 86 11.07 2.05 2.53
N VAL A 87 10.32 3.15 2.36
CA VAL A 87 10.76 4.32 1.57
C VAL A 87 10.67 5.65 2.32
N GLY A 88 10.11 5.65 3.53
CA GLY A 88 10.09 6.82 4.41
C GLY A 88 9.29 6.55 5.68
N ASP A 89 9.58 7.33 6.73
CA ASP A 89 8.93 7.20 8.03
C ASP A 89 7.88 8.30 8.29
N GLU A 90 7.70 9.22 7.34
CA GLU A 90 6.68 10.27 7.41
C GLU A 90 5.27 9.66 7.39
N GLY A 91 4.42 10.12 8.30
CA GLY A 91 3.08 9.59 8.49
C GLY A 91 2.08 10.17 7.50
N PHE A 92 1.43 9.30 6.72
CA PHE A 92 0.35 9.68 5.80
C PHE A 92 -0.88 8.77 5.98
N HIS A 93 -2.04 9.22 5.51
CA HIS A 93 -3.32 8.50 5.62
C HIS A 93 -3.99 8.24 4.27
N ALA A 94 -3.68 9.04 3.26
CA ALA A 94 -4.19 8.83 1.91
C ALA A 94 -3.09 9.06 0.87
N LEU A 95 -3.25 8.40 -0.28
CA LEU A 95 -2.30 8.35 -1.38
C LEU A 95 -3.06 8.49 -2.70
N GLY A 96 -2.55 9.29 -3.61
CA GLY A 96 -3.00 9.36 -4.99
C GLY A 96 -1.81 9.30 -5.95
N ILE A 97 -1.95 8.56 -7.04
CA ILE A 97 -0.91 8.44 -8.07
C ILE A 97 -1.50 8.82 -9.42
N ALA A 98 -0.90 9.81 -10.06
CA ALA A 98 -1.29 10.26 -11.39
C ALA A 98 -0.82 9.28 -12.49
N PRO A 99 -1.42 9.31 -13.69
CA PRO A 99 -1.03 8.42 -14.79
C PRO A 99 0.44 8.51 -15.22
N ASP A 100 1.11 9.64 -14.95
CA ASP A 100 2.54 9.84 -15.21
C ASP A 100 3.46 9.26 -14.10
N GLY A 101 2.87 8.63 -13.08
CA GLY A 101 3.57 8.06 -11.94
C GLY A 101 3.81 9.04 -10.78
N THR A 102 3.41 10.31 -10.92
CA THR A 102 3.54 11.29 -9.83
C THR A 102 2.66 10.88 -8.64
N ALA A 103 3.27 10.63 -7.49
CA ALA A 103 2.60 10.20 -6.28
C ALA A 103 2.55 11.31 -5.22
N TRP A 104 1.37 11.55 -4.66
CA TRP A 104 1.13 12.49 -3.57
C TRP A 104 0.47 11.78 -2.40
N ALA A 105 0.88 12.13 -1.19
CA ALA A 105 0.30 11.62 0.05
C ALA A 105 -0.09 12.77 0.98
N VAL A 106 -1.13 12.54 1.78
CA VAL A 106 -1.62 13.51 2.78
C VAL A 106 -1.72 12.87 4.15
N GLY A 107 -1.38 13.63 5.19
CA GLY A 107 -1.21 13.13 6.56
C GLY A 107 -1.79 14.04 7.62
N GLU A 108 -1.43 13.79 8.88
CA GLU A 108 -1.89 14.58 10.01
C GLU A 108 -1.57 16.07 9.86
N LYS A 109 -2.37 16.93 10.51
CA LYS A 109 -2.14 18.38 10.59
C LYS A 109 -2.02 19.08 9.22
N GLY A 110 -2.61 18.48 8.18
CA GLY A 110 -2.58 19.03 6.83
C GLY A 110 -1.26 18.80 6.09
N ALA A 111 -0.46 17.82 6.51
CA ALA A 111 0.75 17.44 5.78
C ALA A 111 0.41 17.01 4.35
N VAL A 112 1.19 17.49 3.38
CA VAL A 112 1.12 17.11 1.96
C VAL A 112 2.54 16.82 1.49
N GLY A 113 2.77 15.62 0.97
CA GLY A 113 4.08 15.15 0.53
C GLY A 113 4.04 14.61 -0.89
N LYS A 114 5.04 14.96 -1.69
CA LYS A 114 5.32 14.29 -2.97
C LYS A 114 6.26 13.11 -2.70
N LEU A 115 5.88 11.91 -3.14
CA LEU A 115 6.68 10.71 -2.95
C LEU A 115 7.61 10.52 -4.17
N GLU A 116 8.90 10.63 -3.94
CA GLU A 116 9.94 10.43 -4.96
C GLU A 116 10.46 8.98 -4.86
N LEU A 117 10.09 8.14 -5.83
CA LEU A 117 10.53 6.74 -5.89
C LEU A 117 11.91 6.67 -6.55
N ARG A 118 12.96 6.67 -5.73
CA ARG A 118 14.32 6.40 -6.18
C ARG A 118 14.65 4.90 -6.15
#